data_AF-A0A6V8PSI2-F1
#
_entry.id   AF-A0A6V8PSI2-F1
#
_cell.length_a   1.000
_cell.length_b   1.000
_cell.length_c   1.000
_cell.angle_alpha   90.00
_cell.angle_beta   90.00
_cell.angle_gamma   90.00
#
_symmetry.space_group_name_H-M   'P 1'
#
loop_
_entity.id
_entity.type
_entity.pdbx_description
1 polymer ?
#
loop_
_entity_poly.entity_id
_entity_poly.type
_entity_poly.pdbx_seq_one_letter_code
_entity_poly.pdbx_strand_id
1 'polypeptide(L)' 'IANAVYDALGIRLRKLPLSPENVFKAMREKGGDARKE' A
#
# COMPACT_ATOMS: atom_id res chain seq x y z
N ILE A 1 11.56 -2.57 -7.80
CA ILE A 1 10.95 -1.50 -6.99
C ILE A 1 9.59 -1.93 -6.43
N ALA A 2 8.60 -2.25 -7.26
CA ALA A 2 7.27 -2.69 -6.78
C ALA A 2 7.32 -3.85 -5.77
N ASN A 3 8.11 -4.89 -6.05
CA ASN A 3 8.27 -6.03 -5.13
C ASN A 3 8.90 -5.63 -3.79
N ALA A 4 9.87 -4.69 -3.79
CA ALA A 4 10.50 -4.20 -2.57
C ALA A 4 9.54 -3.37 -1.71
N VAL A 5 8.65 -2.59 -2.34
CA VAL A 5 7.60 -1.85 -1.63
C VAL A 5 6.56 -2.81 -1.05
N TYR A 6 6.20 -3.86 -1.78
CA TYR A 6 5.34 -4.92 -1.28
C TYR A 6 5.98 -5.68 -0.11
N ASP A 7 7.26 -6.01 -0.20
CA ASP A 7 7.99 -6.68 0.87
C ASP A 7 8.07 -5.82 2.14
N ALA A 8 8.39 -4.53 2.00
CA ALA A 8 8.54 -3.61 3.13
C ALA A 8 7.21 -3.23 3.82
N LEU A 9 6.11 -3.11 3.05
CA LEU A 9 4.83 -2.58 3.58
C LEU A 9 3.67 -3.59 3.52
N GLY A 10 3.83 -4.69 2.79
CA GLY A 10 2.76 -5.64 2.50
C GLY A 10 1.62 -5.02 1.69
N ILE A 11 1.87 -3.96 0.93
CA ILE A 11 0.85 -3.23 0.16
C ILE A 11 1.00 -3.59 -1.32
N ARG A 12 -0.06 -4.17 -1.92
CA ARG A 12 -0.11 -4.40 -3.37
C ARG A 12 -0.71 -3.20 -4.08
N LEU A 13 0.15 -2.39 -4.68
CA LEU A 13 -0.28 -1.30 -5.56
C LEU A 13 -0.76 -1.87 -6.90
N ARG A 14 -2.07 -1.95 -7.07
CA ARG A 14 -2.73 -2.41 -8.31
C ARG A 14 -2.75 -1.36 -9.42
N LYS A 15 -2.51 -0.09 -9.08
CA LYS A 15 -2.51 1.03 -10.02
C LYS A 15 -1.14 1.72 -9.96
N LEU A 16 -0.51 1.86 -11.13
CA LEU A 16 0.66 2.73 -11.31
C LEU A 16 0.20 4.19 -11.43
N PRO A 17 1.04 5.18 -11.06
CA PRO A 17 2.45 5.07 -10.63
C PRO A 17 2.67 4.79 -9.14
N LEU A 18 3.87 4.28 -8.80
CA LEU A 18 4.40 4.06 -7.44
C LEU A 18 4.79 5.37 -6.72
N SER A 19 3.94 6.39 -6.82
CA SER A 19 4.17 7.69 -6.18
C SER A 19 3.95 7.60 -4.66
N PRO A 20 4.67 8.40 -3.85
CA PRO A 20 4.50 8.43 -2.39
C PRO A 20 3.04 8.63 -1.95
N GLU A 21 2.28 9.47 -2.66
CA GLU A 21 0.86 9.75 -2.40
C GLU A 21 -0.01 8.49 -2.56
N ASN A 22 0.24 7.70 -3.61
CA ASN A 22 -0.48 6.46 -3.88
C ASN A 22 -0.11 5.38 -2.87
N VAL A 23 1.17 5.32 -2.47
CA VAL A 23 1.65 4.42 -1.40
C VAL A 23 0.98 4.78 -0.08
N PHE A 24 0.95 6.07 0.27
CA PHE A 24 0.33 6.56 1.51
C PHE A 24 -1.16 6.27 1.57
N LYS A 25 -1.88 6.49 0.45
CA LYS A 25 -3.31 6.15 0.35
C LYS A 25 -3.55 4.66 0.55
N ALA A 26 -2.79 3.81 -0.15
CA ALA A 26 -2.94 2.36 -0.03
C ALA A 26 -2.57 1.84 1.38
N MET A 27 -1.64 2.51 2.07
CA MET A 27 -1.29 2.21 3.47
C MET A 27 -2.44 2.56 4.44
N ARG A 28 -3.11 3.69 4.22
CA ARG A 28 -4.31 4.08 4.98
C ARG A 28 -5.48 3.13 4.75
N GLU A 29 -5.71 2.72 3.51
CA GLU A 29 -6.77 1.76 3.16
C GLU A 29 -6.52 0.40 3.85
N LYS A 30 -5.28 -0.11 3.82
CA LYS A 30 -4.90 -1.34 4.53
C LYS A 30 -5.05 -1.23 6.05
N GLY A 31 -4.63 -0.11 6.64
CA GLY A 31 -4.74 0.12 8.10
C GLY A 31 -6.18 0.33 8.60
N GLY A 32 -7.09 0.76 7.71
CA GLY A 32 -8.54 0.83 8.00
C GLY A 32 -9.23 -0.54 7.97
N ASP A 33 -8.71 -1.47 7.17
CA ASP A 33 -9.22 -2.85 7.07
C ASP A 33 -8.85 -3.69 8.30
N ALA A 34 -7.65 -3.48 8.86
CA ALA A 34 -7.19 -4.14 10.10
C ALA A 34 -7.95 -3.71 11.39
N ARG A 35 -8.86 -2.74 11.29
CA ARG A 35 -9.76 -2.31 12.38
C ARG A 35 -11.17 -2.90 12.24
N LYS A 36 -11.41 -3.75 11.24
CA LYS A 36 -12.73 -4.27 10.89
C LYS A 36 -12.94 -5.75 11.24
N GLU A 37 -12.00 -6.38 11.94
CA GLU A 37 -12.12 -7.73 12.52
C GLU A 37 -12.12 -7.68 14.05
#